data_AF-A0A0C3E064-F1
#
_entry.id   AF-A0A0C3E064-F1
#
_cell.length_a   1.000
_cell.length_b   1.000
_cell.length_c   1.000
_cell.angle_alpha   90.00
_cell.angle_beta   90.00
_cell.angle_gamma   90.00
#
_symmetry.space_group_name_H-M   'P 1'
#
loop_
_entity.id
_entity.type
_entity.pdbx_description
1 polymer ?
#
loop_
_entity_poly.entity_id
_entity_poly.type
_entity_poly.pdbx_seq_one_letter_code
_entity_poly.pdbx_strand_id
1 'polypeptide(L)'
;MGTLRRATHAGSWYSGDDNQLRQELSEWLATVKPAEEQGYDPPVAGCKAIIAPHAGYSYSGQAAAWAYKSINTTGIKRVFILGPSHHVYLTRCEVSDCDYYDTPLGRLRIDKAINNELLKTGKFQSMKLDTDEDEHSIEMHLPYVYYTFHGCDVTVVPILVGAINKAQEAEYGSILAPYLADPGNFFVVSSDFCHWGTRFRYTFYYPEPLPSSVAGVRLKSYGPQPYDLLQRPIHSSISDLDHEAMDTLTILPKSEVDAPAAQSHTKFSEYLDRTGNTICGRHPIGVLLGALSELEKNGKCAKIEWVRYEKSSECHSVRDSSVSYASAYVTFL
;
A
#
# COMPACT_ATOMS: atom_id res chain seq x y z
N MET A 1 -11.93 21.13 -23.29
CA MET A 1 -10.85 20.91 -22.31
C MET A 1 -11.31 19.77 -21.42
N GLY A 2 -10.47 18.77 -21.18
CA GLY A 2 -10.81 17.67 -20.27
C GLY A 2 -10.84 18.13 -18.81
N THR A 3 -11.56 17.40 -17.98
CA THR A 3 -11.61 17.53 -16.52
C THR A 3 -10.28 17.10 -15.90
N LEU A 4 -9.81 17.84 -14.89
CA LEU A 4 -8.48 17.68 -14.30
C LEU A 4 -8.59 17.66 -12.78
N ARG A 5 -7.99 16.65 -12.14
CA ARG A 5 -7.68 16.67 -10.72
C ARG A 5 -6.32 17.33 -10.52
N ARG A 6 -6.24 18.39 -9.72
CA ARG A 6 -4.98 19.09 -9.44
C ARG A 6 -4.09 18.28 -8.49
N ALA A 7 -2.80 18.59 -8.52
CA ALA A 7 -1.81 18.10 -7.55
C ALA A 7 -1.89 18.90 -6.24
N THR A 8 -2.94 18.69 -5.46
CA THR A 8 -3.29 19.52 -4.28
C THR A 8 -2.35 19.35 -3.10
N HIS A 9 -1.57 18.26 -3.06
CA HIS A 9 -0.61 17.97 -2.00
C HIS A 9 0.84 18.32 -2.39
N ALA A 10 1.06 18.78 -3.63
CA ALA A 10 2.35 19.29 -4.09
C ALA A 10 2.77 20.53 -3.28
N GLY A 11 4.06 20.62 -2.94
CA GLY A 11 4.62 21.70 -2.12
C GLY A 11 4.44 21.53 -0.61
N SER A 12 3.75 20.47 -0.16
CA SER A 12 3.62 20.14 1.28
C SER A 12 3.98 18.69 1.58
N TRP A 13 3.41 17.72 0.87
CA TRP A 13 3.70 16.30 1.06
C TRP A 13 4.89 15.81 0.23
N TYR A 14 5.13 16.45 -0.90
CA TYR A 14 6.25 16.23 -1.82
C TYR A 14 6.61 17.56 -2.51
N SER A 15 7.79 17.66 -3.12
CA SER A 15 8.18 18.92 -3.78
C SER A 15 7.23 19.30 -4.92
N GLY A 16 6.82 20.57 -4.96
CA GLY A 16 6.05 21.12 -6.07
C GLY A 16 6.90 21.58 -7.25
N ASP A 17 8.23 21.52 -7.13
CA ASP A 17 9.18 21.86 -8.19
C ASP A 17 9.55 20.62 -9.02
N ASP A 18 9.42 20.71 -10.34
CA ASP A 18 9.69 19.59 -11.25
C ASP A 18 11.13 19.06 -11.11
N ASN A 19 12.12 19.96 -11.13
CA ASN A 19 13.53 19.54 -11.09
C ASN A 19 13.89 18.87 -9.77
N GLN A 20 13.47 19.46 -8.64
CA GLN A 20 13.71 18.88 -7.32
C GLN A 20 13.02 17.52 -7.20
N LEU A 21 11.75 17.41 -7.59
CA LEU A 21 11.01 16.15 -7.47
C LEU A 21 11.60 15.04 -8.35
N ARG A 22 12.03 15.35 -9.58
CA ARG A 22 12.76 14.37 -10.41
C ARG A 22 14.06 13.94 -9.75
N GLN A 23 14.82 14.87 -9.20
CA GLN A 23 16.08 14.57 -8.54
C GLN A 23 15.86 13.62 -7.35
N GLU A 24 14.95 13.96 -6.45
CA GLU A 24 14.59 13.14 -5.27
C GLU A 24 14.20 11.71 -5.68
N LEU A 25 13.26 11.56 -6.63
CA LEU A 25 12.81 10.26 -7.13
C LEU A 25 13.96 9.47 -7.78
N SER A 26 14.80 10.14 -8.57
CA SER A 26 15.94 9.52 -9.23
C SER A 26 16.98 8.99 -8.25
N GLU A 27 17.29 9.77 -7.20
CA GLU A 27 18.28 9.43 -6.18
C GLU A 27 17.80 8.25 -5.32
N TRP A 28 16.54 8.27 -4.89
CA TRP A 28 15.96 7.17 -4.13
C TRP A 28 15.93 5.87 -4.95
N LEU A 29 15.52 5.92 -6.21
CA LEU A 29 15.52 4.76 -7.13
C LEU A 29 16.93 4.25 -7.48
N ALA A 30 17.95 5.13 -7.45
CA ALA A 30 19.35 4.74 -7.67
C ALA A 30 20.01 4.12 -6.44
N THR A 31 19.48 4.43 -5.24
CA THR A 31 19.97 3.92 -3.97
C THR A 31 19.52 2.47 -3.72
N VAL A 32 18.39 2.04 -4.27
CA VAL A 32 17.94 0.64 -4.20
C VAL A 32 18.95 -0.26 -4.91
N LYS A 33 19.57 -1.17 -4.15
CA LYS A 33 20.54 -2.15 -4.64
C LYS A 33 19.93 -3.55 -4.65
N PRO A 34 20.37 -4.42 -5.58
CA PRO A 34 20.08 -5.85 -5.48
C PRO A 34 20.52 -6.41 -4.12
N ALA A 35 19.73 -7.32 -3.59
CA ALA A 35 20.04 -8.12 -2.42
C ALA A 35 19.90 -9.60 -2.80
N GLU A 36 20.90 -10.11 -3.52
CA GLU A 36 20.92 -11.47 -4.08
C GLU A 36 20.69 -12.55 -3.00
N GLU A 37 21.27 -12.36 -1.81
CA GLU A 37 21.10 -13.27 -0.67
C GLU A 37 19.64 -13.37 -0.19
N GLN A 38 18.83 -12.35 -0.48
CA GLN A 38 17.40 -12.27 -0.15
C GLN A 38 16.51 -12.52 -1.39
N GLY A 39 17.11 -12.91 -2.52
CA GLY A 39 16.40 -13.18 -3.77
C GLY A 39 15.85 -11.92 -4.46
N TYR A 40 16.31 -10.73 -4.10
CA TYR A 40 15.83 -9.47 -4.68
C TYR A 40 16.81 -8.90 -5.71
N ASP A 41 16.44 -8.98 -6.99
CA ASP A 41 17.17 -8.35 -8.10
C ASP A 41 16.20 -7.55 -8.96
N PRO A 42 16.09 -6.22 -8.76
CA PRO A 42 15.15 -5.40 -9.49
C PRO A 42 15.70 -4.91 -10.85
N PRO A 43 14.85 -4.82 -11.91
CA PRO A 43 13.42 -5.03 -11.89
C PRO A 43 13.04 -6.52 -11.82
N VAL A 44 11.99 -6.82 -11.05
CA VAL A 44 11.59 -8.20 -10.77
C VAL A 44 10.75 -8.75 -11.92
N ALA A 45 11.20 -9.87 -12.50
CA ALA A 45 10.45 -10.56 -13.55
C ALA A 45 9.09 -11.05 -13.04
N GLY A 46 8.05 -10.87 -13.84
CA GLY A 46 6.69 -11.28 -13.48
C GLY A 46 6.01 -10.41 -12.41
N CYS A 47 6.61 -9.28 -12.00
CA CYS A 47 5.98 -8.33 -11.07
C CYS A 47 4.68 -7.78 -11.66
N LYS A 48 3.57 -7.90 -10.92
CA LYS A 48 2.21 -7.50 -11.32
C LYS A 48 1.54 -6.53 -10.38
N ALA A 49 1.99 -6.46 -9.13
CA ALA A 49 1.56 -5.45 -8.20
C ALA A 49 2.69 -5.06 -7.25
N ILE A 50 2.56 -3.89 -6.63
CA ILE A 50 3.37 -3.48 -5.47
C ILE A 50 2.48 -3.04 -4.32
N ILE A 51 3.01 -3.13 -3.11
CA ILE A 51 2.49 -2.43 -1.93
C ILE A 51 3.53 -1.37 -1.57
N ALA A 52 3.11 -0.12 -1.44
CA ALA A 52 4.00 1.01 -1.17
C ALA A 52 3.34 2.04 -0.22
N PRO A 53 4.15 2.75 0.59
CA PRO A 53 3.66 3.75 1.53
C PRO A 53 3.16 5.02 0.84
N HIS A 54 2.38 5.81 1.58
CA HIS A 54 1.80 7.09 1.14
C HIS A 54 1.90 8.21 2.18
N ALA A 55 2.84 8.13 3.13
CA ALA A 55 3.23 9.33 3.87
C ALA A 55 3.93 10.36 2.96
N GLY A 56 4.21 11.55 3.49
CA GLY A 56 5.01 12.56 2.77
C GLY A 56 6.40 12.04 2.39
N TYR A 57 6.89 12.45 1.22
CA TYR A 57 8.08 11.87 0.58
C TYR A 57 9.36 12.01 1.41
N SER A 58 9.45 13.06 2.22
CA SER A 58 10.56 13.24 3.18
C SER A 58 10.66 12.11 4.22
N TYR A 59 9.58 11.35 4.44
CA TYR A 59 9.56 10.22 5.35
C TYR A 59 9.55 8.87 4.64
N SER A 60 8.70 8.71 3.62
CA SER A 60 8.41 7.40 3.01
C SER A 60 8.87 7.25 1.57
N GLY A 61 9.35 8.32 0.93
CA GLY A 61 9.75 8.32 -0.47
C GLY A 61 10.84 7.28 -0.75
N GLN A 62 11.88 7.25 0.09
CA GLN A 62 12.95 6.26 -0.03
C GLN A 62 12.45 4.82 0.17
N ALA A 63 11.54 4.58 1.11
CA ALA A 63 10.93 3.27 1.30
C ALA A 63 10.13 2.85 0.05
N ALA A 64 9.26 3.72 -0.47
CA ALA A 64 8.48 3.48 -1.68
C ALA A 64 9.35 3.15 -2.90
N ALA A 65 10.55 3.74 -3.01
CA ALA A 65 11.48 3.45 -4.09
C ALA A 65 11.78 1.96 -4.26
N TRP A 66 11.84 1.18 -3.17
CA TRP A 66 12.06 -0.27 -3.23
C TRP A 66 10.92 -0.99 -3.94
N ALA A 67 9.67 -0.58 -3.69
CA ALA A 67 8.51 -1.11 -4.39
C ALA A 67 8.58 -0.76 -5.89
N TYR A 68 8.76 0.54 -6.20
CA TYR A 68 8.79 1.02 -7.59
C TYR A 68 9.96 0.52 -8.41
N LYS A 69 11.11 0.26 -7.79
CA LYS A 69 12.28 -0.31 -8.46
C LYS A 69 12.03 -1.75 -8.92
N SER A 70 11.12 -2.46 -8.25
CA SER A 70 10.73 -3.83 -8.61
C SER A 70 9.96 -3.91 -9.93
N ILE A 71 9.44 -2.80 -10.45
CA ILE A 71 8.56 -2.78 -11.62
C ILE A 71 9.37 -2.97 -12.91
N ASN A 72 9.05 -4.01 -13.68
CA ASN A 72 9.39 -4.08 -15.09
C ASN A 72 8.28 -3.43 -15.92
N THR A 73 8.56 -2.26 -16.51
CA THR A 73 7.57 -1.45 -17.24
C THR A 73 7.20 -2.01 -18.62
N THR A 74 7.94 -3.00 -19.12
CA THR A 74 7.78 -3.53 -20.48
C THR A 74 6.38 -4.09 -20.70
N GLY A 75 5.66 -3.53 -21.68
CA GLY A 75 4.35 -4.01 -22.11
C GLY A 75 3.17 -3.56 -21.24
N ILE A 76 3.42 -2.87 -20.12
CA ILE A 76 2.36 -2.29 -19.28
C ILE A 76 1.76 -1.08 -19.99
N LYS A 77 0.43 -0.99 -20.00
CA LYS A 77 -0.37 0.06 -20.62
C LYS A 77 -1.30 0.77 -19.61
N ARG A 78 -1.61 0.12 -18.50
CA ARG A 78 -2.57 0.59 -17.49
C ARG A 78 -2.06 0.33 -16.08
N VAL A 79 -2.10 1.35 -15.23
CA VAL A 79 -1.69 1.27 -13.83
C VAL A 79 -2.90 1.55 -12.94
N PHE A 80 -3.36 0.54 -12.21
CA PHE A 80 -4.40 0.66 -11.19
C PHE A 80 -3.76 1.16 -9.90
N ILE A 81 -4.36 2.13 -9.23
CA ILE A 81 -3.86 2.68 -7.97
C ILE A 81 -4.99 2.58 -6.94
N LEU A 82 -4.85 1.68 -5.97
CA LEU A 82 -5.83 1.45 -4.92
C LEU A 82 -5.38 2.18 -3.65
N GLY A 83 -6.09 3.24 -3.29
CA GLY A 83 -5.82 4.06 -2.12
C GLY A 83 -6.92 3.99 -1.06
N PRO A 84 -6.62 3.91 0.24
CA PRO A 84 -7.64 4.01 1.28
C PRO A 84 -8.18 5.45 1.41
N SER A 85 -9.45 5.61 1.78
CA SER A 85 -10.01 6.92 2.12
C SER A 85 -9.72 7.33 3.57
N HIS A 86 -9.16 8.52 3.75
CA HIS A 86 -8.88 9.14 5.05
C HIS A 86 -9.90 10.21 5.43
N HIS A 87 -10.46 10.91 4.43
CA HIS A 87 -11.25 12.12 4.64
C HIS A 87 -12.76 11.85 4.65
N VAL A 88 -13.20 10.92 3.80
CA VAL A 88 -14.63 10.60 3.63
C VAL A 88 -14.90 9.18 4.11
N TYR A 89 -15.93 9.03 4.95
CA TYR A 89 -16.44 7.71 5.30
C TYR A 89 -17.29 7.17 4.15
N LEU A 90 -16.75 6.20 3.41
CA LEU A 90 -17.48 5.43 2.39
C LEU A 90 -17.36 3.92 2.69
N THR A 91 -18.39 3.16 2.35
CA THR A 91 -18.48 1.70 2.58
C THR A 91 -18.39 0.90 1.27
N ARG A 92 -17.73 1.48 0.28
CA ARG A 92 -17.59 0.97 -1.10
C ARG A 92 -16.30 1.48 -1.74
N CYS A 93 -16.08 1.16 -3.02
CA CYS A 93 -15.00 1.74 -3.81
C CYS A 93 -15.53 2.81 -4.78
N GLU A 94 -14.73 3.85 -5.02
CA GLU A 94 -15.04 4.93 -5.96
C GLU A 94 -13.93 5.08 -7.01
N VAL A 95 -14.29 5.53 -8.21
CA VAL A 95 -13.36 5.82 -9.31
C VAL A 95 -13.47 7.29 -9.72
N SER A 96 -12.39 7.86 -10.24
CA SER A 96 -12.42 9.27 -10.66
C SER A 96 -13.23 9.50 -11.93
N ASP A 97 -13.95 10.62 -11.97
CA ASP A 97 -14.59 11.12 -13.17
C ASP A 97 -13.69 12.02 -14.03
N CYS A 98 -12.49 12.36 -13.55
CA CYS A 98 -11.55 13.22 -14.27
C CYS A 98 -11.00 12.56 -15.55
N ASP A 99 -10.51 13.38 -16.50
CA ASP A 99 -9.78 12.90 -17.67
C ASP A 99 -8.28 12.76 -17.39
N TYR A 100 -7.76 13.58 -16.47
CA TYR A 100 -6.36 13.63 -16.10
C TYR A 100 -6.17 13.84 -14.60
N TYR A 101 -5.08 13.28 -14.08
CA TYR A 101 -4.49 13.66 -12.79
C TYR A 101 -3.20 14.45 -13.06
N ASP A 102 -3.08 15.62 -12.43
CA ASP A 102 -1.89 16.47 -12.53
C ASP A 102 -0.79 16.00 -11.57
N THR A 103 0.46 16.22 -11.96
CA THR A 103 1.63 16.13 -11.08
C THR A 103 2.62 17.23 -11.49
N PRO A 104 3.57 17.64 -10.63
CA PRO A 104 4.63 18.57 -11.02
C PRO A 104 5.47 18.09 -12.21
N LEU A 105 5.53 16.78 -12.46
CA LEU A 105 6.32 16.16 -13.53
C LEU A 105 5.58 16.13 -14.88
N GLY A 106 4.25 16.24 -14.84
CA GLY A 106 3.35 16.11 -15.98
C GLY A 106 2.05 15.38 -15.62
N ARG A 107 1.14 15.30 -16.61
CA ARG A 107 -0.20 14.73 -16.43
C ARG A 107 -0.25 13.24 -16.71
N LEU A 108 -1.00 12.51 -15.90
CA LEU A 108 -1.38 11.12 -16.13
C LEU A 108 -2.81 11.07 -16.67
N ARG A 109 -3.01 10.38 -17.79
CA ARG A 109 -4.33 10.19 -18.41
C ARG A 109 -5.10 9.09 -17.69
N ILE A 110 -6.36 9.34 -17.35
CA ILE A 110 -7.24 8.35 -16.73
C ILE A 110 -7.82 7.43 -17.80
N ASP A 111 -7.84 6.12 -17.54
CA ASP A 111 -8.55 5.15 -18.39
C ASP A 111 -10.06 5.19 -18.10
N LYS A 112 -10.75 6.12 -18.76
CA LYS A 112 -12.21 6.27 -18.65
C LYS A 112 -12.98 5.04 -19.12
N ALA A 113 -12.43 4.23 -20.02
CA ALA A 113 -13.11 3.03 -20.49
C ALA A 113 -13.20 2.00 -19.35
N ILE A 114 -12.08 1.79 -18.64
CA ILE A 114 -12.06 0.92 -17.47
C ILE A 114 -12.93 1.48 -16.34
N ASN A 115 -12.86 2.78 -16.04
CA ASN A 115 -13.75 3.37 -15.02
C ASN A 115 -15.24 3.12 -15.35
N ASN A 116 -15.63 3.26 -16.62
CA ASN A 116 -17.00 2.99 -17.06
C ASN A 116 -17.37 1.50 -16.94
N GLU A 117 -16.45 0.56 -17.18
CA GLU A 117 -16.67 -0.87 -16.94
C GLU A 117 -16.88 -1.15 -15.45
N LEU A 118 -16.04 -0.60 -14.58
CA LEU A 118 -16.16 -0.74 -13.14
C LEU A 118 -17.48 -0.16 -12.61
N LEU A 119 -17.90 1.01 -13.09
CA LEU A 119 -19.19 1.62 -12.74
C LEU A 119 -20.38 0.74 -13.15
N LYS A 120 -20.33 0.08 -14.32
CA LYS A 120 -21.41 -0.80 -14.81
C LYS A 120 -21.62 -2.05 -13.96
N THR A 121 -20.66 -2.43 -13.12
CA THR A 121 -20.85 -3.51 -12.15
C THR A 121 -21.89 -3.17 -11.08
N GLY A 122 -22.22 -1.89 -10.90
CA GLY A 122 -23.09 -1.40 -9.84
C GLY A 122 -22.46 -1.41 -8.45
N LYS A 123 -21.18 -1.78 -8.34
CA LYS A 123 -20.43 -1.81 -7.07
C LYS A 123 -19.60 -0.56 -6.82
N PHE A 124 -19.15 0.08 -7.90
CA PHE A 124 -18.37 1.32 -7.84
C PHE A 124 -19.27 2.55 -8.00
N GLN A 125 -18.82 3.68 -7.46
CA GLN A 125 -19.42 4.99 -7.70
C GLN A 125 -18.37 5.98 -8.24
N SER A 126 -18.84 7.05 -8.88
CA SER A 126 -17.98 8.15 -9.28
C SER A 126 -17.64 9.01 -8.08
N MET A 127 -16.35 9.32 -7.93
CA MET A 127 -15.83 10.19 -6.88
C MET A 127 -16.14 11.65 -7.20
N LYS A 128 -16.54 12.43 -6.20
CA LYS A 128 -16.66 13.88 -6.34
C LYS A 128 -15.28 14.51 -6.44
N LEU A 129 -15.13 15.56 -7.26
CA LEU A 129 -13.84 16.23 -7.44
C LEU A 129 -13.23 16.73 -6.12
N ASP A 130 -14.04 17.31 -5.22
CA ASP A 130 -13.54 17.79 -3.92
C ASP A 130 -13.05 16.63 -3.04
N THR A 131 -13.72 15.47 -3.07
CA THR A 131 -13.24 14.25 -2.39
C THR A 131 -11.93 13.76 -3.00
N ASP A 132 -11.84 13.80 -4.33
CA ASP A 132 -10.68 13.36 -5.09
C ASP A 132 -9.45 14.22 -4.79
N GLU A 133 -9.62 15.55 -4.78
CA GLU A 133 -8.55 16.51 -4.48
C GLU A 133 -8.19 16.59 -2.99
N ASP A 134 -9.09 16.25 -2.06
CA ASP A 134 -8.78 16.21 -0.61
C ASP A 134 -8.01 14.93 -0.21
N GLU A 135 -8.19 13.83 -0.95
CA GLU A 135 -7.50 12.57 -0.64
C GLU A 135 -6.05 12.53 -1.16
N HIS A 136 -5.12 12.09 -0.32
CA HIS A 136 -3.69 12.02 -0.65
C HIS A 136 -3.20 10.61 -0.97
N SER A 137 -3.89 9.56 -0.50
CA SER A 137 -3.37 8.19 -0.60
C SER A 137 -3.09 7.73 -2.03
N ILE A 138 -3.90 8.19 -2.99
CA ILE A 138 -3.69 7.92 -4.42
C ILE A 138 -2.64 8.88 -4.99
N GLU A 139 -2.70 10.15 -4.59
CA GLU A 139 -1.81 11.21 -5.09
C GLU A 139 -0.33 10.92 -4.83
N MET A 140 0.01 10.34 -3.68
CA MET A 140 1.38 10.00 -3.32
C MET A 140 2.04 8.99 -4.26
N HIS A 141 1.25 8.26 -5.04
CA HIS A 141 1.77 7.34 -6.04
C HIS A 141 1.94 7.99 -7.42
N LEU A 142 1.35 9.15 -7.69
CA LEU A 142 1.31 9.72 -9.03
C LEU A 142 2.68 10.21 -9.52
N PRO A 143 3.50 10.96 -8.75
CA PRO A 143 4.85 11.31 -9.18
C PRO A 143 5.72 10.10 -9.46
N TYR A 144 5.69 9.09 -8.58
CA TYR A 144 6.42 7.84 -8.79
C TYR A 144 5.93 7.08 -10.03
N VAL A 145 4.62 6.96 -10.27
CA VAL A 145 4.07 6.34 -11.48
C VAL A 145 4.52 7.10 -12.72
N TYR A 146 4.38 8.43 -12.74
CA TYR A 146 4.82 9.24 -13.87
C TYR A 146 6.32 9.07 -14.16
N TYR A 147 7.15 9.07 -13.11
CA TYR A 147 8.60 8.93 -13.23
C TYR A 147 9.00 7.52 -13.69
N THR A 148 8.50 6.47 -13.04
CA THR A 148 8.84 5.07 -13.35
C THR A 148 8.42 4.68 -14.76
N PHE A 149 7.26 5.14 -15.23
CA PHE A 149 6.73 4.85 -16.56
C PHE A 149 7.07 5.95 -17.59
N HIS A 150 8.07 6.81 -17.30
CA HIS A 150 8.49 7.84 -18.23
C HIS A 150 8.89 7.25 -19.60
N GLY A 151 8.28 7.75 -20.67
CA GLY A 151 8.47 7.25 -22.04
C GLY A 151 7.53 6.10 -22.43
N CYS A 152 6.70 5.60 -21.52
CA CYS A 152 5.61 4.66 -21.82
C CYS A 152 4.28 5.40 -22.02
N ASP A 153 3.46 4.98 -23.00
CA ASP A 153 2.06 5.44 -23.10
C ASP A 153 1.20 4.61 -22.14
N VAL A 154 1.18 5.05 -20.88
CA VAL A 154 0.37 4.45 -19.81
C VAL A 154 -0.80 5.35 -19.44
N THR A 155 -1.89 4.71 -19.04
CA THR A 155 -3.04 5.33 -18.40
C THR A 155 -3.16 4.86 -16.95
N VAL A 156 -3.87 5.61 -16.12
CA VAL A 156 -4.11 5.25 -14.72
C VAL A 156 -5.58 4.98 -14.43
N VAL A 157 -5.82 4.09 -13.48
CA VAL A 157 -7.15 3.75 -12.94
C VAL A 157 -7.12 3.98 -11.44
N PRO A 158 -7.40 5.22 -10.97
CA PRO A 158 -7.44 5.53 -9.54
C PRO A 158 -8.72 4.96 -8.92
N ILE A 159 -8.55 4.17 -7.85
CA ILE A 159 -9.63 3.54 -7.09
C ILE A 159 -9.48 3.93 -5.62
N LEU A 160 -10.44 4.70 -5.11
CA LEU A 160 -10.55 5.01 -3.69
C LEU A 160 -11.30 3.88 -2.99
N VAL A 161 -10.66 3.26 -2.00
CA VAL A 161 -11.18 2.12 -1.25
C VAL A 161 -11.68 2.59 0.11
N GLY A 162 -12.95 2.37 0.38
CA GLY A 162 -13.60 2.72 1.63
C GLY A 162 -13.33 1.81 2.83
N ALA A 163 -14.07 2.08 3.90
CA ALA A 163 -14.26 1.20 5.04
C ALA A 163 -15.19 0.02 4.66
N ILE A 164 -14.65 -0.90 3.87
CA ILE A 164 -15.29 -2.14 3.46
C ILE A 164 -15.01 -3.28 4.46
N ASN A 165 -15.71 -4.40 4.34
CA ASN A 165 -15.45 -5.61 5.15
C ASN A 165 -14.80 -6.73 4.32
N LYS A 166 -14.37 -7.81 4.98
CA LYS A 166 -13.72 -8.97 4.35
C LYS A 166 -14.50 -9.57 3.17
N ALA A 167 -15.83 -9.64 3.27
CA ALA A 167 -16.66 -10.17 2.18
C ALA A 167 -16.68 -9.21 0.97
N GLN A 168 -16.73 -7.90 1.23
CA GLN A 168 -16.62 -6.88 0.19
C GLN A 168 -15.20 -6.84 -0.43
N GLU A 169 -14.15 -7.03 0.36
CA GLU A 169 -12.78 -7.17 -0.14
C GLU A 169 -12.66 -8.32 -1.15
N ALA A 170 -13.25 -9.48 -0.84
CA ALA A 170 -13.33 -10.59 -1.78
C ALA A 170 -14.19 -10.28 -3.02
N GLU A 171 -15.30 -9.55 -2.85
CA GLU A 171 -16.16 -9.13 -3.97
C GLU A 171 -15.44 -8.17 -4.93
N TYR A 172 -14.82 -7.10 -4.43
CA TYR A 172 -14.03 -6.17 -5.24
C TYR A 172 -12.80 -6.87 -5.82
N GLY A 173 -12.16 -7.74 -5.06
CA GLY A 173 -11.05 -8.57 -5.54
C GLY A 173 -11.45 -9.42 -6.74
N SER A 174 -12.61 -10.10 -6.67
CA SER A 174 -13.15 -10.89 -7.79
C SER A 174 -13.41 -10.04 -9.04
N ILE A 175 -13.95 -8.82 -8.87
CA ILE A 175 -14.16 -7.88 -9.97
C ILE A 175 -12.82 -7.44 -10.60
N LEU A 176 -11.79 -7.22 -9.79
CA LEU A 176 -10.49 -6.74 -10.24
C LEU A 176 -9.55 -7.85 -10.73
N ALA A 177 -9.81 -9.11 -10.40
CA ALA A 177 -8.97 -10.26 -10.76
C ALA A 177 -8.70 -10.39 -12.27
N PRO A 178 -9.68 -10.25 -13.19
CA PRO A 178 -9.41 -10.29 -14.63
C PRO A 178 -8.45 -9.18 -15.08
N TYR A 179 -8.55 -7.99 -14.49
CA TYR A 179 -7.64 -6.88 -14.79
C TYR A 179 -6.26 -7.14 -14.23
N LEU A 180 -6.13 -7.71 -13.04
CA LEU A 180 -4.82 -8.08 -12.47
C LEU A 180 -4.13 -9.20 -13.27
N ALA A 181 -4.91 -10.11 -13.88
CA ALA A 181 -4.38 -11.19 -14.72
C ALA A 181 -3.88 -10.74 -16.10
N ASP A 182 -4.33 -9.59 -16.60
CA ASP A 182 -3.97 -9.04 -17.91
C ASP A 182 -2.48 -8.59 -17.91
N PRO A 183 -1.65 -9.08 -18.84
CA PRO A 183 -0.24 -8.73 -18.87
C PRO A 183 0.03 -7.24 -19.09
N GLY A 184 -0.91 -6.50 -19.70
CA GLY A 184 -0.80 -5.06 -19.93
C GLY A 184 -1.18 -4.19 -18.72
N ASN A 185 -1.55 -4.80 -17.59
CA ASN A 185 -1.95 -4.10 -16.38
C ASN A 185 -0.94 -4.26 -15.26
N PHE A 186 -0.93 -3.27 -14.37
CA PHE A 186 -0.12 -3.24 -13.17
C PHE A 186 -0.89 -2.60 -12.02
N PHE A 187 -0.67 -3.06 -10.78
CA PHE A 187 -1.41 -2.59 -9.61
C PHE A 187 -0.47 -1.96 -8.57
N VAL A 188 -0.81 -0.77 -8.09
CA VAL A 188 -0.18 -0.11 -6.96
C VAL A 188 -1.18 -0.12 -5.81
N VAL A 189 -0.83 -0.78 -4.72
CA VAL A 189 -1.64 -0.85 -3.50
C VAL A 189 -1.02 0.06 -2.45
N SER A 190 -1.77 1.07 -2.06
CA SER A 190 -1.28 2.14 -1.19
C SER A 190 -1.50 1.80 0.28
N SER A 191 -0.43 1.72 1.08
CA SER A 191 -0.54 1.51 2.52
C SER A 191 0.71 1.93 3.28
N ASP A 192 0.53 2.78 4.29
CA ASP A 192 1.41 2.81 5.46
C ASP A 192 1.02 1.67 6.44
N PHE A 193 1.91 1.38 7.39
CA PHE A 193 1.75 0.34 8.41
C PHE A 193 1.40 0.98 9.76
N CYS A 194 1.89 0.49 10.91
CA CYS A 194 1.49 0.98 12.22
C CYS A 194 1.64 2.51 12.38
N HIS A 195 0.53 3.20 12.62
CA HIS A 195 0.48 4.55 13.17
C HIS A 195 0.44 4.43 14.69
N TRP A 196 1.61 4.48 15.33
CA TRP A 196 1.76 4.30 16.77
C TRP A 196 1.84 5.64 17.51
N GLY A 197 1.13 5.75 18.61
CA GLY A 197 1.19 6.87 19.54
C GLY A 197 -0.17 7.34 20.01
N THR A 198 -0.17 8.13 21.08
CA THR A 198 -1.38 8.70 21.68
C THR A 198 -2.18 9.56 20.70
N ARG A 199 -1.52 10.28 19.78
CA ARG A 199 -2.16 11.08 18.72
C ARG A 199 -3.02 10.25 17.76
N PHE A 200 -2.67 8.98 17.57
CA PHE A 200 -3.41 8.02 16.75
C PHE A 200 -4.39 7.17 17.56
N ARG A 201 -4.47 7.40 18.88
CA ARG A 201 -5.25 6.59 19.83
C ARG A 201 -4.87 5.10 19.78
N TYR A 202 -3.61 4.82 19.45
CA TYR A 202 -3.09 3.47 19.30
C TYR A 202 -1.72 3.35 19.97
N THR A 203 -1.66 2.64 21.10
CA THR A 203 -0.45 2.45 21.91
C THR A 203 -0.25 0.97 22.25
N PHE A 204 -0.62 0.09 21.31
CA PHE A 204 -0.44 -1.36 21.46
C PHE A 204 1.04 -1.69 21.66
N TYR A 205 1.33 -2.65 22.52
CA TYR A 205 2.68 -3.01 22.90
C TYR A 205 2.78 -4.49 23.29
N TYR A 206 3.74 -5.18 22.70
CA TYR A 206 4.15 -6.54 23.01
C TYR A 206 5.22 -6.53 24.11
N PRO A 207 4.91 -7.04 25.32
CA PRO A 207 5.87 -7.09 26.42
C PRO A 207 7.10 -7.95 26.16
N GLU A 208 6.96 -8.96 25.31
CA GLU A 208 8.01 -9.88 24.91
C GLU A 208 8.16 -9.91 23.38
N PRO A 209 9.34 -10.25 22.83
CA PRO A 209 9.50 -10.52 21.42
C PRO A 209 8.62 -11.68 20.95
N LEU A 210 8.19 -11.64 19.68
CA LEU A 210 7.44 -12.76 19.08
C LEU A 210 8.40 -13.88 18.62
N PRO A 211 7.96 -15.16 18.65
CA PRO A 211 6.67 -15.64 19.15
C PRO A 211 6.64 -15.67 20.69
N SER A 212 5.55 -15.17 21.30
CA SER A 212 5.34 -15.21 22.75
C SER A 212 3.91 -15.60 23.10
N SER A 213 3.74 -16.20 24.28
CA SER A 213 2.43 -16.48 24.89
C SER A 213 1.86 -15.31 25.68
N VAL A 214 2.67 -14.26 25.92
CA VAL A 214 2.26 -13.06 26.64
C VAL A 214 1.43 -12.17 25.73
N ALA A 215 0.20 -11.88 26.15
CA ALA A 215 -0.71 -11.03 25.39
C ALA A 215 -0.18 -9.60 25.28
N GLY A 216 -0.42 -8.99 24.11
CA GLY A 216 -0.18 -7.56 23.91
C GLY A 216 -1.09 -6.70 24.77
N VAL A 217 -0.59 -5.54 25.18
CA VAL A 217 -1.30 -4.58 26.03
C VAL A 217 -1.39 -3.22 25.34
N ARG A 218 -2.16 -2.28 25.92
CA ARG A 218 -2.11 -0.86 25.52
C ARG A 218 -1.39 -0.06 26.60
N LEU A 219 -0.31 0.62 26.23
CA LEU A 219 0.40 1.49 27.15
C LEU A 219 -0.45 2.73 27.47
N LYS A 220 -0.45 3.13 28.74
CA LYS A 220 -1.16 4.32 29.22
C LYS A 220 -0.24 5.53 29.15
N SER A 221 -0.79 6.70 28.81
CA SER A 221 -0.06 7.96 28.77
C SER A 221 0.25 8.55 30.16
N TYR A 222 -0.38 8.01 31.20
CA TYR A 222 -0.25 8.44 32.59
C TYR A 222 -0.07 7.25 33.54
N GLY A 223 0.60 7.51 34.67
CA GLY A 223 0.91 6.50 35.67
C GLY A 223 2.21 5.71 35.39
N PRO A 224 2.62 4.84 36.32
CA PRO A 224 3.79 4.00 36.14
C PRO A 224 3.59 3.04 34.97
N GLN A 225 4.61 2.88 34.12
CA GLN A 225 4.59 1.88 33.07
C GLN A 225 4.80 0.49 33.68
N PRO A 226 4.01 -0.50 33.29
CA PRO A 226 4.14 -1.86 33.85
C PRO A 226 5.37 -2.62 33.35
N TYR A 227 6.09 -2.08 32.37
CA TYR A 227 7.25 -2.72 31.73
C TYR A 227 8.46 -1.79 31.71
N ASP A 228 9.65 -2.38 31.80
CA ASP A 228 10.91 -1.67 31.59
C ASP A 228 11.11 -1.39 30.09
N LEU A 229 10.73 -0.18 29.67
CA LEU A 229 10.84 0.27 28.29
C LEU A 229 12.30 0.44 27.82
N LEU A 230 13.29 0.39 28.71
CA LEU A 230 14.70 0.35 28.33
C LEU A 230 15.11 -1.06 27.88
N GLN A 231 14.59 -2.09 28.54
CA GLN A 231 14.85 -3.49 28.17
C GLN A 231 14.04 -3.93 26.95
N ARG A 232 12.80 -3.46 26.85
CA ARG A 232 11.93 -3.70 25.70
C ARG A 232 11.42 -2.36 25.15
N PRO A 233 12.19 -1.73 24.25
CA PRO A 233 11.78 -0.47 23.64
C PRO A 233 10.49 -0.57 22.83
N ILE A 234 9.70 0.51 22.83
CA ILE A 234 8.43 0.57 22.09
C ILE A 234 8.66 0.34 20.59
N HIS A 235 9.68 0.94 19.99
CA HIS A 235 9.99 0.75 18.57
C HIS A 235 10.30 -0.70 18.18
N SER A 236 10.82 -1.53 19.11
CA SER A 236 10.99 -2.97 18.89
C SER A 236 9.66 -3.70 18.89
N SER A 237 8.74 -3.34 19.80
CA SER A 237 7.38 -3.85 19.78
C SER A 237 6.60 -3.44 18.52
N ILE A 238 6.80 -2.21 18.02
CA ILE A 238 6.18 -1.77 16.76
C ILE A 238 6.72 -2.62 15.60
N SER A 239 8.02 -2.87 15.60
CA SER A 239 8.64 -3.75 14.59
C SER A 239 8.06 -5.15 14.62
N ASP A 240 7.93 -5.78 15.79
CA ASP A 240 7.33 -7.12 15.87
C ASP A 240 5.86 -7.12 15.43
N LEU A 241 5.10 -6.07 15.77
CA LEU A 241 3.72 -5.91 15.35
C LEU A 241 3.58 -5.83 13.82
N ASP A 242 4.40 -5.02 13.15
CA ASP A 242 4.33 -4.85 11.70
C ASP A 242 4.91 -6.06 10.95
N HIS A 243 5.99 -6.69 11.44
CA HIS A 243 6.51 -7.91 10.82
C HIS A 243 5.53 -9.08 10.97
N GLU A 244 4.81 -9.18 12.08
CA GLU A 244 3.72 -10.16 12.20
C GLU A 244 2.64 -9.94 11.12
N ALA A 245 2.26 -8.69 10.84
CA ALA A 245 1.35 -8.38 9.73
C ALA A 245 1.95 -8.80 8.38
N MET A 246 3.20 -8.41 8.11
CA MET A 246 3.91 -8.74 6.88
C MET A 246 4.02 -10.25 6.67
N ASP A 247 4.25 -11.03 7.73
CA ASP A 247 4.27 -12.49 7.72
C ASP A 247 2.90 -13.07 7.36
N THR A 248 1.81 -12.54 7.93
CA THR A 248 0.45 -12.97 7.53
C THR A 248 0.13 -12.66 6.07
N LEU A 249 0.70 -11.59 5.54
CA LEU A 249 0.52 -11.11 4.16
C LEU A 249 1.47 -11.77 3.16
N THR A 250 2.50 -12.47 3.64
CA THR A 250 3.48 -13.14 2.77
C THR A 250 2.83 -14.38 2.14
N ILE A 251 2.88 -14.44 0.82
CA ILE A 251 2.41 -15.59 0.04
C ILE A 251 3.64 -16.23 -0.59
N LEU A 252 3.87 -17.50 -0.25
CA LEU A 252 4.92 -18.32 -0.85
C LEU A 252 4.35 -19.15 -2.02
N PRO A 253 5.18 -19.57 -2.99
CA PRO A 253 4.77 -20.45 -4.08
C PRO A 253 4.05 -21.72 -3.60
N LYS A 254 3.19 -22.28 -4.47
CA LYS A 254 2.30 -23.45 -4.26
C LYS A 254 2.94 -24.76 -3.73
N SER A 255 4.23 -24.82 -3.40
CA SER A 255 4.86 -26.05 -2.92
C SER A 255 4.49 -26.46 -1.49
N GLU A 256 3.76 -25.65 -0.72
CA GLU A 256 3.56 -25.92 0.72
C GLU A 256 2.12 -25.76 1.26
N VAL A 257 1.20 -25.07 0.56
CA VAL A 257 -0.12 -24.69 1.12
C VAL A 257 -1.22 -24.60 0.04
N ASP A 258 -2.40 -25.19 0.31
CA ASP A 258 -3.60 -25.03 -0.52
C ASP A 258 -4.22 -23.63 -0.37
N ALA A 259 -4.48 -22.93 -1.49
CA ALA A 259 -5.09 -21.60 -1.56
C ALA A 259 -4.41 -20.53 -0.66
N PRO A 260 -3.11 -20.25 -0.86
CA PRO A 260 -2.33 -19.44 0.07
C PRO A 260 -2.79 -17.98 0.16
N ALA A 261 -3.33 -17.36 -0.89
CA ALA A 261 -3.92 -16.02 -0.82
C ALA A 261 -5.20 -15.99 0.00
N ALA A 262 -6.07 -16.99 -0.13
CA ALA A 262 -7.28 -17.09 0.69
C ALA A 262 -6.97 -17.25 2.18
N GLN A 263 -5.93 -18.05 2.49
CA GLN A 263 -5.44 -18.22 3.86
C GLN A 263 -4.80 -16.93 4.39
N SER A 264 -3.96 -16.27 3.58
CA SER A 264 -3.34 -14.99 3.94
C SER A 264 -4.41 -13.93 4.26
N HIS A 265 -5.45 -13.82 3.44
CA HIS A 265 -6.58 -12.92 3.70
C HIS A 265 -7.26 -13.20 5.04
N THR A 266 -7.41 -14.47 5.40
CA THR A 266 -7.99 -14.88 6.68
C THR A 266 -7.09 -14.57 7.85
N LYS A 267 -5.81 -14.95 7.79
CA LYS A 267 -4.81 -14.68 8.83
C LYS A 267 -4.64 -13.19 9.07
N PHE A 268 -4.63 -12.37 8.01
CA PHE A 268 -4.53 -10.93 8.12
C PHE A 268 -5.75 -10.31 8.81
N SER A 269 -6.96 -10.77 8.47
CA SER A 269 -8.19 -10.35 9.17
C SER A 269 -8.14 -10.70 10.66
N GLU A 270 -7.74 -11.92 11.02
CA GLU A 270 -7.61 -12.35 12.42
C GLU A 270 -6.53 -11.56 13.17
N TYR A 271 -5.42 -11.25 12.50
CA TYR A 271 -4.36 -10.38 13.01
C TYR A 271 -4.90 -8.98 13.33
N LEU A 272 -5.64 -8.37 12.41
CA LEU A 272 -6.23 -7.04 12.59
C LEU A 272 -7.25 -7.03 13.73
N ASP A 273 -8.11 -8.06 13.81
CA ASP A 273 -9.10 -8.19 14.89
C ASP A 273 -8.43 -8.29 16.27
N ARG A 274 -7.31 -9.03 16.36
CA ARG A 274 -6.58 -9.23 17.61
C ARG A 274 -5.78 -8.01 18.05
N THR A 275 -5.07 -7.37 17.12
CA THR A 275 -4.11 -6.29 17.44
C THR A 275 -4.74 -4.91 17.36
N GLY A 276 -5.69 -4.72 16.44
CA GLY A 276 -6.19 -3.42 16.05
C GLY A 276 -5.14 -2.56 15.34
N ASN A 277 -4.11 -3.16 14.73
CA ASN A 277 -3.04 -2.41 14.07
C ASN A 277 -3.62 -1.41 13.04
N THR A 278 -3.07 -0.20 13.07
CA THR A 278 -3.56 0.97 12.35
C THR A 278 -3.06 1.04 10.90
N ILE A 279 -2.94 -0.13 10.23
CA ILE A 279 -2.58 -0.23 8.80
C ILE A 279 -3.68 0.47 7.99
N CYS A 280 -3.36 1.62 7.40
CA CYS A 280 -4.34 2.48 6.73
C CYS A 280 -4.87 1.83 5.44
N GLY A 281 -4.00 1.16 4.67
CA GLY A 281 -4.33 0.46 3.44
C GLY A 281 -4.78 -0.99 3.63
N ARG A 282 -5.23 -1.38 4.83
CA ARG A 282 -5.70 -2.76 5.11
C ARG A 282 -6.79 -3.23 4.13
N HIS A 283 -7.68 -2.33 3.70
CA HIS A 283 -8.75 -2.67 2.76
C HIS A 283 -8.26 -2.77 1.30
N PRO A 284 -7.45 -1.83 0.76
CA PRO A 284 -6.72 -2.05 -0.49
C PRO A 284 -5.92 -3.37 -0.53
N ILE A 285 -5.21 -3.71 0.55
CA ILE A 285 -4.49 -4.98 0.69
C ILE A 285 -5.48 -6.16 0.68
N GLY A 286 -6.59 -6.08 1.42
CA GLY A 286 -7.64 -7.09 1.41
C GLY A 286 -8.24 -7.31 0.01
N VAL A 287 -8.46 -6.23 -0.76
CA VAL A 287 -8.92 -6.31 -2.16
C VAL A 287 -7.90 -7.00 -3.05
N LEU A 288 -6.60 -6.69 -2.89
CA LEU A 288 -5.52 -7.41 -3.58
C LEU A 288 -5.55 -8.90 -3.24
N LEU A 289 -5.63 -9.27 -1.97
CA LEU A 289 -5.70 -10.68 -1.54
C LEU A 289 -6.97 -11.38 -2.08
N GLY A 290 -8.10 -10.68 -2.13
CA GLY A 290 -9.33 -11.17 -2.75
C GLY A 290 -9.14 -11.46 -4.24
N ALA A 291 -8.46 -10.56 -4.97
CA ALA A 291 -8.16 -10.75 -6.39
C ALA A 291 -7.20 -11.93 -6.61
N LEU A 292 -6.15 -12.04 -5.80
CA LEU A 292 -5.22 -13.15 -5.83
C LEU A 292 -5.91 -14.48 -5.53
N SER A 293 -6.78 -14.52 -4.51
CA SER A 293 -7.58 -15.68 -4.17
C SER A 293 -8.52 -16.11 -5.30
N GLU A 294 -9.11 -15.17 -6.03
CA GLU A 294 -9.92 -15.50 -7.22
C GLU A 294 -9.06 -16.08 -8.35
N LEU A 295 -7.86 -15.53 -8.57
CA LEU A 295 -6.94 -16.05 -9.59
C LEU A 295 -6.37 -17.43 -9.23
N GLU A 296 -6.21 -17.74 -7.95
CA GLU A 296 -5.79 -19.06 -7.46
C GLU A 296 -6.77 -20.16 -7.85
N LYS A 297 -8.08 -19.89 -7.77
CA LYS A 297 -9.14 -20.82 -8.22
C LYS A 297 -8.99 -21.18 -9.70
N ASN A 298 -8.44 -20.25 -10.48
CA ASN A 298 -8.15 -20.41 -11.91
C ASN A 298 -6.72 -20.92 -12.17
N GLY A 299 -6.02 -21.41 -11.15
CA GLY A 299 -4.72 -22.05 -11.27
C GLY A 299 -3.52 -21.11 -11.21
N LYS A 300 -3.71 -19.78 -11.23
CA LYS A 300 -2.57 -18.84 -11.10
C LYS A 300 -1.93 -18.98 -9.72
N CYS A 301 -0.60 -18.85 -9.66
CA CYS A 301 0.15 -18.83 -8.42
C CYS A 301 0.80 -17.45 -8.28
N ALA A 302 0.57 -16.81 -7.14
CA ALA A 302 1.19 -15.55 -6.81
C ALA A 302 2.19 -15.73 -5.67
N LYS A 303 3.13 -14.80 -5.59
CA LYS A 303 4.05 -14.65 -4.46
C LYS A 303 4.02 -13.19 -4.02
N ILE A 304 4.05 -12.93 -2.71
CA ILE A 304 4.20 -11.58 -2.16
C ILE A 304 5.50 -11.54 -1.35
N GLU A 305 6.38 -10.60 -1.68
CA GLU A 305 7.67 -10.45 -1.00
C GLU A 305 7.90 -9.02 -0.55
N TRP A 306 8.30 -8.88 0.72
CA TRP A 306 8.65 -7.62 1.34
C TRP A 306 10.13 -7.32 1.13
N VAL A 307 10.42 -6.13 0.60
CA VAL A 307 11.77 -5.69 0.23
C VAL A 307 12.30 -4.58 1.11
N ARG A 308 11.42 -3.93 1.88
CA ARG A 308 11.81 -2.83 2.77
C ARG A 308 10.85 -2.70 3.94
N TYR A 309 11.39 -2.38 5.10
CA TYR A 309 10.67 -1.94 6.29
C TYR A 309 11.43 -0.82 6.97
N GLU A 310 10.74 0.27 7.31
CA GLU A 310 11.27 1.45 7.98
C GLU A 310 10.24 2.05 8.94
N LYS A 311 10.69 2.95 9.81
CA LYS A 311 9.83 3.74 10.70
C LYS A 311 10.23 5.20 10.59
N SER A 312 9.26 6.11 10.71
CA SER A 312 9.52 7.55 10.72
C SER A 312 10.47 7.99 11.85
N SER A 313 10.45 7.28 12.97
CA SER A 313 11.26 7.53 14.16
C SER A 313 11.21 6.33 15.11
N GLU A 314 12.17 6.23 16.02
CA GLU A 314 12.15 5.24 17.10
C GLU A 314 11.40 5.79 18.32
N CYS A 315 10.27 5.17 18.66
CA CYS A 315 9.56 5.47 19.90
C CYS A 315 10.26 4.81 21.10
N HIS A 316 10.64 5.61 22.10
CA HIS A 316 11.21 5.16 23.37
C HIS A 316 10.28 5.44 24.56
N SER A 317 9.33 6.37 24.41
CA SER A 317 8.35 6.73 25.43
C SER A 317 6.92 6.75 24.88
N VAL A 318 5.93 6.67 25.77
CA VAL A 318 4.50 6.77 25.41
C VAL A 318 4.08 8.16 24.88
N ARG A 319 4.96 9.15 25.00
CA ARG A 319 4.76 10.49 24.43
C ARG A 319 5.20 10.58 22.97
N ASP A 320 6.01 9.62 22.53
CA ASP A 320 6.50 9.57 21.17
C ASP A 320 5.39 9.06 20.24
N SER A 321 5.61 9.23 18.94
CA SER A 321 4.75 8.66 17.91
C SER A 321 5.56 8.36 16.67
N SER A 322 5.19 7.32 15.94
CA SER A 322 5.83 6.96 14.68
C SER A 322 4.79 6.42 13.70
N VAL A 323 5.15 6.43 12.42
CA VAL A 323 4.46 5.69 11.36
C VAL A 323 5.45 4.72 10.75
N SER A 324 5.02 3.49 10.50
CA SER A 324 5.83 2.47 9.83
C SER A 324 5.57 2.45 8.32
N TYR A 325 6.60 2.15 7.55
CA TYR A 325 6.55 2.06 6.09
C TYR A 325 7.08 0.70 5.67
N ALA A 326 6.34 0.01 4.79
CA ALA A 326 6.78 -1.25 4.21
C ALA A 326 6.59 -1.22 2.70
N SER A 327 7.45 -1.94 1.98
CA SER A 327 7.35 -2.07 0.53
C SER A 327 7.44 -3.52 0.14
N ALA A 328 6.55 -3.93 -0.76
CA ALA A 328 6.47 -5.27 -1.30
C ALA A 328 6.20 -5.26 -2.79
N TYR A 329 6.49 -6.39 -3.42
CA TYR A 329 6.03 -6.69 -4.77
C TYR A 329 5.26 -8.01 -4.80
N VAL A 330 4.44 -8.16 -5.83
CA VAL A 330 3.68 -9.37 -6.13
C VAL A 330 4.13 -9.90 -7.49
N THR A 331 4.52 -11.16 -7.57
CA THR A 331 4.84 -11.84 -8.84
C THR A 331 3.82 -12.92 -9.14
N PHE A 332 3.60 -13.17 -10.43
CA PHE A 332 2.99 -14.41 -10.91
C PHE A 332 4.07 -15.37 -11.39
N LEU A 333 3.94 -16.64 -11.00
CA LEU A 333 4.84 -17.72 -11.39
C LEU A 333 4.42 -18.37 -12.70
#